data_AF-A0A8G1YTK9-F1
#
_entry.id   AF-A0A8G1YTK9-F1
#
_cell.length_a   1.000
_cell.length_b   1.000
_cell.length_c   1.000
_cell.angle_alpha   90.00
_cell.angle_beta   90.00
_cell.angle_gamma   90.00
#
_symmetry.space_group_name_H-M   'P 1'
#
loop_
_entity.id
_entity.type
_entity.pdbx_description
1 polymer ?
#
loop_
_entity_poly.entity_id
_entity_poly.type
_entity_poly.pdbx_seq_one_letter_code
_entity_poly.pdbx_strand_id
1 'polypeptide(L)'
;MWADSESNVDYLNYSEVSEMICEMIADDAMLPISLGVYGTWGVGKSSILKLVQKELEADSQNLIITFDAWLYQDFDEAKSALMTVIAKTLYDQSSKGLKERAAGLYRRVNKLKLLGIAADAGALAAGIPTFGMFGKAAESLEDIWEGTGDEADVKVVKDAANDAGQRAKGLLKPNEKRNAPEEIAAFRKEFEDLLNETGRRLVVFVDNLDRCLPANAISTLEAMRLFLFLPNTAFIVAADEEMIRLAVAKHFSDPGDRHITDYLDKLIQVPIRVPKLGLQEVRAYLAMLAIASAKSVDAGKVEAVRAALISKLRKSWSEEPPFEVKDVVSTLGISEGSELAATLESMDRLAPLLAHSVRVNGNPRIVKRLLNVIRMRSKTAKRRGMPLSESFIAKLALFERIVGEEAIQQLGTLVNAAPNGKPTLFSEFETWVGEIPAETLPIHWQKQAPFVLDWLKLDPMLAGVDLRPAVYLARETLPLRVASTRLSPVARQSLGTLLKTVSTISRASKDAIAAIPAAEVGDVMEEMISAMSRNLDWSKARPDFRGAAMLAKADATAHGKLVRFAKTIETPPRWMTALMKDDEESSVGGNS
;
A
#
# COMPACT_ATOMS: atom_id res chain seq x y z
N MET A 1 -19.42 -5.36 12.41
CA MET A 1 -18.44 -4.96 11.38
C MET A 1 -17.08 -5.19 12.00
N TRP A 2 -16.11 -5.58 11.21
CA TRP A 2 -14.75 -5.89 11.66
C TRP A 2 -13.84 -4.71 11.39
N ALA A 3 -12.97 -4.38 12.34
CA ALA A 3 -11.96 -3.35 12.14
C ALA A 3 -10.94 -3.80 11.08
N ASP A 4 -10.55 -2.86 10.21
CA ASP A 4 -9.51 -3.08 9.21
C ASP A 4 -8.12 -2.76 9.79
N SER A 5 -7.82 -3.39 10.92
CA SER A 5 -6.54 -3.32 11.63
C SER A 5 -5.90 -4.70 11.73
N GLU A 6 -4.59 -4.71 11.96
CA GLU A 6 -3.86 -5.88 12.41
C GLU A 6 -4.37 -6.38 13.77
N SER A 7 -4.25 -7.70 13.99
CA SER A 7 -4.80 -8.37 15.17
C SER A 7 -3.66 -8.81 16.10
N ASN A 8 -3.89 -8.68 17.41
CA ASN A 8 -3.01 -9.24 18.44
C ASN A 8 -3.40 -10.68 18.83
N VAL A 9 -4.46 -11.20 18.22
CA VAL A 9 -4.97 -12.56 18.43
C VAL A 9 -4.80 -13.33 17.12
N ASP A 10 -4.17 -14.50 17.22
CA ASP A 10 -3.93 -15.36 16.07
C ASP A 10 -5.18 -16.20 15.75
N TYR A 11 -5.75 -15.96 14.57
CA TYR A 11 -6.84 -16.76 13.98
C TYR A 11 -6.40 -17.56 12.76
N LEU A 12 -5.13 -17.43 12.35
CA LEU A 12 -4.63 -17.86 11.05
C LEU A 12 -3.42 -18.81 11.16
N ASN A 13 -3.10 -19.26 12.37
CA ASN A 13 -1.87 -20.00 12.67
C ASN A 13 -0.60 -19.24 12.25
N TYR A 14 -0.62 -17.91 12.33
CA TYR A 14 0.60 -17.11 12.19
C TYR A 14 1.57 -17.31 13.34
N SER A 15 1.10 -17.91 14.44
CA SER A 15 1.95 -18.34 15.55
C SER A 15 3.09 -19.26 15.11
N GLU A 16 2.92 -20.12 14.11
CA GLU A 16 4.01 -20.99 13.61
C GLU A 16 5.17 -20.16 13.03
N VAL A 17 4.86 -19.10 12.29
CA VAL A 17 5.87 -18.20 11.73
C VAL A 17 6.49 -17.33 12.82
N SER A 18 5.69 -16.84 13.78
CA SER A 18 6.22 -16.02 14.86
C SER A 18 7.10 -16.81 15.83
N GLU A 19 6.72 -18.04 16.19
CA GLU A 19 7.50 -18.96 17.03
C GLU A 19 8.88 -19.19 16.41
N MET A 20 8.95 -19.51 15.10
CA MET A 20 10.21 -19.67 14.38
C MET A 20 11.08 -18.40 14.38
N ILE A 21 10.48 -17.21 14.21
CA ILE A 21 11.21 -15.94 14.28
C ILE A 21 11.77 -15.72 15.70
N CYS A 22 10.97 -15.99 16.73
CA CYS A 22 11.38 -15.84 18.12
C CYS A 22 12.52 -16.81 18.47
N GLU A 23 12.46 -18.06 18.01
CA GLU A 23 13.53 -19.06 18.19
C GLU A 23 14.85 -18.58 17.57
N MET A 24 14.83 -18.06 16.34
CA MET A 24 16.04 -17.52 15.68
C MET A 24 16.64 -16.32 16.40
N ILE A 25 15.82 -15.48 17.03
CA ILE A 25 16.28 -14.28 17.75
C ILE A 25 16.78 -14.64 19.17
N ALA A 26 16.22 -15.69 19.77
CA ALA A 26 16.62 -16.18 21.08
C ALA A 26 17.96 -16.95 21.05
N ASP A 27 18.38 -17.46 19.89
CA ASP A 27 19.69 -18.10 19.72
C ASP A 27 20.80 -17.06 19.56
N ASP A 28 21.60 -16.86 20.61
CA ASP A 28 22.74 -15.94 20.61
C ASP A 28 23.77 -16.27 19.51
N ALA A 29 23.87 -17.53 19.05
CA ALA A 29 24.78 -17.92 17.98
C ALA A 29 24.35 -17.42 16.59
N MET A 30 23.08 -17.04 16.44
CA MET A 30 22.53 -16.47 15.21
C MET A 30 22.70 -14.95 15.15
N LEU A 31 23.05 -14.29 16.26
CA LEU A 31 23.21 -12.84 16.32
C LEU A 31 24.62 -12.41 15.82
N PRO A 32 24.72 -11.30 15.07
CA PRO A 32 23.64 -10.44 14.61
C PRO A 32 22.83 -11.00 13.43
N ILE A 33 21.52 -10.81 13.49
CA ILE A 33 20.57 -11.34 12.50
C ILE A 33 19.68 -10.26 11.88
N SER A 34 19.30 -10.46 10.62
CA SER A 34 18.39 -9.63 9.84
C SER A 34 17.40 -10.52 9.11
N LEU A 35 16.14 -10.42 9.52
CA LEU A 35 15.02 -11.22 9.06
C LEU A 35 14.10 -10.36 8.18
N GLY A 36 13.73 -10.85 7.01
CA GLY A 36 12.75 -10.19 6.13
C GLY A 36 11.42 -10.94 6.18
N VAL A 37 10.36 -10.33 6.71
CA VAL A 37 9.00 -10.87 6.70
C VAL A 37 8.28 -10.35 5.45
N TYR A 38 8.31 -11.16 4.39
CA TYR A 38 7.83 -10.78 3.07
C TYR A 38 6.41 -11.25 2.77
N GLY A 39 5.62 -10.40 2.11
CA GLY A 39 4.29 -10.76 1.67
C GLY A 39 3.57 -9.59 1.01
N THR A 40 2.55 -9.88 0.21
CA THR A 40 1.78 -8.84 -0.48
C THR A 40 0.93 -8.01 0.50
N TRP A 41 0.34 -6.93 0.00
CA TRP A 41 -0.50 -6.07 0.84
C TRP A 41 -1.68 -6.83 1.48
N GLY A 42 -1.83 -6.74 2.80
CA GLY A 42 -2.98 -7.28 3.53
C GLY A 42 -2.89 -8.77 3.93
N VAL A 43 -1.77 -9.45 3.64
CA VAL A 43 -1.58 -10.88 3.98
C VAL A 43 -1.20 -11.15 5.43
N GLY A 44 -1.03 -10.13 6.28
CA GLY A 44 -0.80 -10.34 7.71
C GLY A 44 0.61 -10.05 8.25
N LYS A 45 1.54 -9.47 7.45
CA LYS A 45 2.90 -9.10 7.88
C LYS A 45 2.93 -8.39 9.25
N SER A 46 2.23 -7.26 9.36
CA SER A 46 2.17 -6.49 10.62
C SER A 46 1.51 -7.26 11.78
N SER A 47 0.64 -8.25 11.49
CA SER A 47 0.09 -9.12 12.55
C SER A 47 1.13 -10.11 13.05
N ILE A 48 1.94 -10.71 12.17
CA ILE A 48 3.10 -11.54 12.56
C ILE A 48 4.08 -10.72 13.39
N LEU A 49 4.44 -9.51 12.95
CA LEU A 49 5.35 -8.64 13.69
C LEU A 49 4.83 -8.35 15.11
N LYS A 50 3.53 -8.11 15.28
CA LYS A 50 2.93 -7.90 16.61
C LYS A 50 2.95 -9.15 17.48
N LEU A 51 2.78 -10.35 16.91
CA LEU A 51 2.90 -11.61 17.65
C LEU A 51 4.34 -11.81 18.13
N VAL A 52 5.31 -11.64 17.24
CA VAL A 52 6.75 -11.70 17.57
C VAL A 52 7.11 -10.67 18.63
N GLN A 53 6.69 -9.42 18.45
CA GLN A 53 6.93 -8.34 19.41
C GLN A 53 6.42 -8.71 20.80
N LYS A 54 5.17 -9.18 20.90
CA LYS A 54 4.55 -9.55 22.18
C LYS A 54 5.31 -10.67 22.89
N GLU A 55 5.81 -11.65 22.14
CA GLU A 55 6.56 -12.77 22.70
C GLU A 55 7.96 -12.34 23.17
N LEU A 56 8.66 -11.54 22.37
CA LEU A 56 10.00 -11.03 22.72
C LEU A 56 9.97 -9.99 23.85
N GLU A 57 8.90 -9.20 23.98
CA GLU A 57 8.70 -8.25 25.10
C GLU A 57 8.56 -8.95 26.46
N ALA A 58 8.15 -10.23 26.47
CA ALA A 58 8.05 -11.01 27.70
C ALA A 58 9.43 -11.38 28.29
N ASP A 59 10.48 -11.39 27.45
CA ASP A 59 11.85 -11.63 27.88
C ASP A 59 12.58 -10.30 28.14
N SER A 60 12.88 -10.05 29.42
CA SER A 60 13.60 -8.84 29.87
C SER A 60 15.00 -8.66 29.27
N GLN A 61 15.58 -9.72 28.71
CA GLN A 61 16.85 -9.65 27.99
C GLN A 61 16.73 -8.90 26.65
N ASN A 62 15.51 -8.70 26.13
CA ASN A 62 15.30 -8.01 24.87
C ASN A 62 15.02 -6.52 25.08
N LEU A 63 15.67 -5.69 24.28
CA LEU A 63 15.40 -4.27 24.10
C LEU A 63 14.67 -4.08 22.78
N ILE A 64 13.36 -3.82 22.84
CA ILE A 64 12.49 -3.75 21.66
C ILE A 64 12.38 -2.31 21.14
N ILE A 65 12.57 -2.13 19.84
CA ILE A 65 12.37 -0.86 19.13
C ILE A 65 11.47 -1.11 17.93
N THR A 66 10.43 -0.29 17.77
CA THR A 66 9.55 -0.32 16.59
C THR A 66 9.72 0.94 15.77
N PHE A 67 9.91 0.79 14.46
CA PHE A 67 10.07 1.87 13.50
C PHE A 67 9.13 1.67 12.32
N ASP A 68 8.20 2.60 12.13
CA ASP A 68 7.35 2.65 10.94
C ASP A 68 8.01 3.58 9.91
N ALA A 69 8.58 3.01 8.85
CA ALA A 69 9.34 3.78 7.87
C ALA A 69 8.46 4.83 7.14
N TRP A 70 7.17 4.54 6.97
CA TRP A 70 6.25 5.40 6.25
C TRP A 70 5.87 6.64 7.07
N LEU A 71 5.73 6.53 8.39
CA LEU A 71 5.49 7.68 9.28
C LEU A 71 6.62 8.71 9.25
N TYR A 72 7.84 8.29 8.91
CA TYR A 72 9.02 9.16 8.86
C TYR A 72 9.45 9.54 7.45
N GLN A 73 8.60 9.28 6.44
CA GLN A 73 8.91 9.54 5.03
C GLN A 73 9.12 11.03 4.73
N ASP A 74 8.38 11.92 5.41
CA ASP A 74 8.42 13.37 5.13
C ASP A 74 9.51 14.12 5.92
N PHE A 75 10.29 13.41 6.73
CA PHE A 75 11.47 13.99 7.37
C PHE A 75 12.65 13.92 6.39
N ASP A 76 13.40 15.03 6.27
CA ASP A 76 14.46 15.26 5.27
C ASP A 76 15.44 14.07 5.09
N GLU A 77 15.59 13.17 6.06
CA GLU A 77 16.32 11.91 5.90
C GLU A 77 15.72 10.78 6.77
N ALA A 78 15.08 9.78 6.15
CA ALA A 78 14.57 8.57 6.83
C ALA A 78 15.65 7.83 7.65
N LYS A 79 16.90 7.87 7.17
CA LYS A 79 18.09 7.37 7.86
C LYS A 79 18.31 8.02 9.21
N SER A 80 18.24 9.34 9.24
CA SER A 80 18.41 10.14 10.43
C SER A 80 17.27 9.93 11.42
N ALA A 81 16.04 9.67 10.95
CA ALA A 81 14.92 9.29 11.80
C ALA A 81 15.18 7.94 12.51
N LEU A 82 15.53 6.88 11.77
CA LEU A 82 15.81 5.57 12.37
C LEU A 82 16.95 5.65 13.40
N MET A 83 18.07 6.29 13.04
CA MET A 83 19.21 6.47 13.95
C MET A 83 18.81 7.23 15.22
N THR A 84 17.94 8.24 15.09
CA THR A 84 17.46 9.03 16.23
C THR A 84 16.56 8.20 17.14
N VAL A 85 15.63 7.42 16.57
CA VAL A 85 14.72 6.56 17.34
C VAL A 85 15.49 5.52 18.12
N ILE A 86 16.48 4.87 17.49
CA ILE A 86 17.33 3.88 18.15
C ILE A 86 18.15 4.55 19.28
N ALA A 87 18.86 5.64 18.98
CA ALA A 87 19.68 6.32 19.98
C ALA A 87 18.86 6.87 21.15
N LYS A 88 17.66 7.41 20.89
CA LYS A 88 16.76 7.91 21.93
C LYS A 88 16.23 6.77 22.81
N THR A 89 15.82 5.66 22.22
CA THR A 89 15.30 4.52 22.99
C THR A 89 16.38 3.93 23.89
N LEU A 90 17.61 3.83 23.38
CA LEU A 90 18.77 3.45 24.19
C LEU A 90 19.03 4.42 25.32
N TYR A 91 18.93 5.74 25.07
CA TYR A 91 19.06 6.77 26.11
C TYR A 91 17.99 6.67 27.20
N ASP A 92 16.73 6.49 26.81
CA ASP A 92 15.60 6.42 27.74
C ASP A 92 15.67 5.16 28.61
N GLN A 93 16.21 4.05 28.07
CA GLN A 93 16.36 2.78 28.78
C GLN A 93 17.71 2.57 29.47
N SER A 94 18.66 3.50 29.35
CA SER A 94 19.96 3.38 30.01
C SER A 94 19.93 3.80 31.48
N SER A 95 20.70 3.11 32.31
CA SER A 95 20.87 3.43 33.73
C SER A 95 21.51 4.82 33.93
N LYS A 96 21.38 5.41 35.13
CA LYS A 96 21.92 6.76 35.43
C LYS A 96 23.41 6.94 35.07
N GLY A 97 24.22 5.88 35.11
CA GLY A 97 25.64 5.91 34.74
C GLY A 97 25.91 5.89 33.22
N LEU A 98 24.96 5.37 32.43
CA LEU A 98 25.06 5.21 30.97
C LEU A 98 24.47 6.38 30.18
N LYS A 99 23.67 7.23 30.83
CA LYS A 99 22.99 8.37 30.18
C LYS A 99 23.94 9.35 29.50
N GLU A 100 25.15 9.57 30.04
CA GLU A 100 26.10 10.49 29.43
C GLU A 100 26.66 9.95 28.09
N ARG A 101 26.91 8.64 28.01
CA ARG A 101 27.34 7.96 26.77
C ARG A 101 26.21 7.89 25.74
N ALA A 102 24.99 7.57 26.17
CA ALA A 102 23.84 7.58 25.28
C ALA A 102 23.50 9.01 24.78
N ALA A 103 23.75 10.04 25.59
CA ALA A 103 23.69 11.43 25.13
C ALA A 103 24.80 11.77 24.11
N GLY A 104 25.99 11.19 24.29
CA GLY A 104 27.09 11.25 23.30
C GLY A 104 26.67 10.68 21.95
N LEU A 105 26.08 9.49 21.94
CA LEU A 105 25.53 8.84 20.75
C LEU A 105 24.49 9.74 20.06
N TYR A 106 23.51 10.26 20.81
CA TYR A 106 22.49 11.18 20.28
C TYR A 106 23.09 12.46 19.69
N ARG A 107 24.09 13.06 20.35
CA ARG A 107 24.82 14.23 19.81
C ARG A 107 25.55 13.90 18.52
N ARG A 108 26.12 12.70 18.38
CA ARG A 108 26.78 12.25 17.15
C ARG A 108 25.80 11.99 16.02
N VAL A 109 24.62 11.44 16.30
CA VAL A 109 23.54 11.35 15.29
C VAL A 109 23.21 12.74 14.76
N ASN A 110 23.05 13.74 15.64
CA ASN A 110 22.83 15.13 15.20
C ASN A 110 24.03 15.75 14.48
N LYS A 111 25.27 15.37 14.83
CA LYS A 111 26.48 15.80 14.12
C LYS A 111 26.58 15.18 12.73
N LEU A 112 26.23 13.90 12.59
CA LEU A 112 26.15 13.19 11.30
C LEU A 112 25.06 13.80 10.40
N LYS A 113 23.89 14.15 10.96
CA LYS A 113 22.87 14.95 10.26
C LYS A 113 23.44 16.26 9.73
N LEU A 114 24.14 17.01 10.58
CA LEU A 114 24.73 18.29 10.21
C LEU A 114 25.86 18.15 9.17
N LEU A 115 26.62 17.06 9.22
CA LEU A 115 27.65 16.73 8.22
C LEU A 115 27.04 16.30 6.88
N GLY A 116 25.92 15.58 6.87
CA GLY A 116 25.14 15.28 5.66
C GLY A 116 24.63 16.57 5.00
N ILE A 117 24.00 17.44 5.80
CA ILE A 117 23.52 18.76 5.35
C ILE A 117 24.67 19.66 4.83
N ALA A 118 25.86 19.59 5.44
CA ALA A 118 27.03 20.35 4.99
C ALA A 118 27.69 19.76 3.72
N ALA A 119 27.57 18.46 3.49
CA ALA A 119 28.08 17.80 2.29
C ALA A 119 27.28 18.19 1.04
N ASP A 120 25.97 18.40 1.16
CA ASP A 120 25.13 18.79 0.02
C ASP A 120 25.43 20.20 -0.51
N ALA A 121 25.91 21.12 0.33
CA ALA A 121 26.32 22.45 -0.11
C ALA A 121 27.81 22.53 -0.54
N GLY A 122 28.70 21.76 0.11
CA GLY A 122 30.14 21.83 -0.11
C GLY A 122 30.67 20.89 -1.21
N ALA A 123 30.06 19.71 -1.41
CA ALA A 123 30.56 18.72 -2.35
C ALA A 123 30.19 19.03 -3.81
N LEU A 124 29.06 19.72 -4.05
CA LEU A 124 28.72 20.31 -5.35
C LEU A 124 29.82 21.27 -5.86
N ALA A 125 30.55 21.91 -4.95
CA ALA A 125 31.64 22.83 -5.28
C ALA A 125 33.02 22.15 -5.44
N ALA A 126 33.19 20.90 -4.99
CA ALA A 126 34.50 20.23 -4.88
C ALA A 126 34.65 18.93 -5.70
N GLY A 127 33.57 18.43 -6.34
CA GLY A 127 33.64 17.28 -7.27
C GLY A 127 33.97 15.93 -6.61
N ILE A 128 33.79 15.80 -5.29
CA ILE A 128 34.01 14.56 -4.54
C ILE A 128 32.69 13.77 -4.51
N PRO A 129 32.67 12.47 -4.86
CA PRO A 129 31.45 11.67 -4.80
C PRO A 129 30.97 11.55 -3.36
N THR A 130 29.81 12.14 -3.06
CA THR A 130 29.13 11.99 -1.77
C THR A 130 28.35 10.68 -1.77
N PHE A 131 28.38 9.95 -0.65
CA PHE A 131 27.66 8.69 -0.42
C PHE A 131 26.12 8.83 -0.40
N GLY A 132 25.56 9.92 -0.95
CA GLY A 132 24.13 10.18 -1.11
C GLY A 132 23.73 10.57 -2.54
N MET A 133 24.63 10.47 -3.51
CA MET A 133 24.42 11.00 -4.87
C MET A 133 24.36 9.89 -5.92
N PHE A 134 23.32 9.04 -5.88
CA PHE A 134 22.97 8.18 -7.02
C PHE A 134 21.71 8.62 -7.78
N GLY A 135 20.88 9.50 -7.19
CA GLY A 135 19.59 9.87 -7.80
C GLY A 135 19.59 11.02 -8.82
N LYS A 136 20.71 11.73 -9.04
CA LYS A 136 20.75 12.93 -9.92
C LYS A 136 21.91 12.97 -10.93
N ALA A 137 22.79 11.98 -10.95
CA ALA A 137 23.90 11.94 -11.92
C ALA A 137 23.49 11.35 -13.29
N ALA A 138 22.33 10.69 -13.38
CA ALA A 138 21.88 10.03 -14.61
C ALA A 138 21.29 11.01 -15.65
N GLU A 139 20.71 12.15 -15.25
CA GLU A 139 20.12 13.11 -16.21
C GLU A 139 21.13 14.16 -16.72
N SER A 140 22.25 14.37 -16.03
CA SER A 140 23.20 15.44 -16.37
C SER A 140 24.33 15.00 -17.31
N LEU A 141 24.42 13.72 -17.64
CA LEU A 141 25.47 13.18 -18.53
C LEU A 141 25.03 13.11 -20.01
N GLU A 142 23.75 13.29 -20.31
CA GLU A 142 23.23 13.27 -21.69
C GLU A 142 23.39 14.65 -22.38
N ASP A 143 23.15 15.75 -21.67
CA ASP A 143 23.14 17.11 -22.25
C ASP A 143 24.53 17.76 -22.40
N ILE A 144 25.60 17.13 -21.90
CA ILE A 144 26.98 17.65 -22.06
C ILE A 144 27.60 17.19 -23.39
N TRP A 145 27.01 16.21 -24.09
CA TRP A 145 27.60 15.65 -25.31
C TRP A 145 27.17 16.33 -26.61
N GLU A 146 26.16 17.21 -26.59
CA GLU A 146 25.80 18.05 -27.73
C GLU A 146 26.30 19.49 -27.51
N GLY A 147 27.52 19.75 -27.97
CA GLY A 147 28.22 21.02 -27.80
C GLY A 147 27.59 22.20 -28.55
N THR A 148 26.66 22.90 -27.90
CA THR A 148 26.20 24.23 -28.31
C THR A 148 26.01 25.13 -27.08
N GLY A 149 27.04 25.92 -26.73
CA GLY A 149 26.97 26.89 -25.64
C GLY A 149 27.36 28.29 -26.10
N ASP A 150 26.40 29.21 -26.03
CA ASP A 150 26.51 30.64 -26.37
C ASP A 150 27.19 31.42 -25.21
N GLU A 151 28.01 32.44 -25.54
CA GLU A 151 28.89 33.17 -24.61
C GLU A 151 28.18 34.05 -23.56
N ALA A 152 26.85 34.14 -23.57
CA ALA A 152 26.10 35.06 -22.72
C ALA A 152 25.90 34.58 -21.27
N ASP A 153 25.92 33.27 -21.01
CA ASP A 153 25.61 32.72 -19.68
C ASP A 153 26.81 32.74 -18.71
N VAL A 154 28.03 32.92 -19.22
CA VAL A 154 29.27 32.89 -18.41
C VAL A 154 29.42 34.15 -17.54
N LYS A 155 28.83 35.28 -17.93
CA LYS A 155 28.95 36.55 -17.18
C LYS A 155 28.07 36.60 -15.93
N VAL A 156 26.86 36.05 -16.00
CA VAL A 156 25.90 36.06 -14.87
C VAL A 156 26.41 35.18 -13.71
N VAL A 157 27.10 34.09 -14.04
CA VAL A 157 27.71 33.19 -13.04
C VAL A 157 28.90 33.84 -12.32
N LYS A 158 29.69 34.67 -13.01
CA LYS A 158 30.87 35.34 -12.42
C LYS A 158 30.52 36.43 -11.43
N ASP A 159 29.45 37.19 -11.68
CA ASP A 159 29.06 38.29 -10.80
C ASP A 159 28.34 37.77 -9.53
N ALA A 160 27.55 36.71 -9.65
CA ALA A 160 26.93 36.05 -8.49
C ALA A 160 27.97 35.37 -7.56
N ALA A 161 29.06 34.84 -8.12
CA ALA A 161 30.14 34.23 -7.36
C ALA A 161 30.93 35.24 -6.50
N ASN A 162 31.09 36.48 -6.98
CA ASN A 162 31.82 37.53 -6.26
C ASN A 162 31.04 38.09 -5.07
N ASP A 163 29.71 38.19 -5.18
CA ASP A 163 28.84 38.68 -4.10
C ASP A 163 28.62 37.66 -2.97
N ALA A 164 28.67 36.37 -3.29
CA ALA A 164 28.65 35.29 -2.29
C ALA A 164 29.97 35.20 -1.51
N GLY A 165 31.11 35.46 -2.17
CA GLY A 165 32.46 35.36 -1.57
C GLY A 165 32.76 36.39 -0.49
N GLN A 166 32.09 37.56 -0.49
CA GLN A 166 32.30 38.59 0.53
C GLN A 166 31.49 38.35 1.82
N ARG A 167 30.31 37.71 1.74
CA ARG A 167 29.48 37.40 2.93
C ARG A 167 29.96 36.17 3.70
N ALA A 168 30.71 35.27 3.07
CA ALA A 168 31.22 34.04 3.69
C ALA A 168 32.49 34.23 4.55
N LYS A 169 33.19 35.37 4.44
CA LYS A 169 34.48 35.61 5.15
C LYS A 169 34.35 35.77 6.68
N GLY A 170 33.14 35.96 7.21
CA GLY A 170 32.92 36.24 8.64
C GLY A 170 32.57 35.04 9.53
N LEU A 171 32.28 33.86 8.97
CA LEU A 171 31.72 32.72 9.72
C LEU A 171 32.58 31.46 9.73
N LEU A 172 33.71 31.46 9.02
CA LEU A 172 34.60 30.30 8.94
C LEU A 172 35.82 30.51 9.84
N LYS A 173 35.71 30.06 11.10
CA LYS A 173 36.91 29.69 11.87
C LYS A 173 37.43 28.36 11.30
N PRO A 174 38.68 28.29 10.82
CA PRO A 174 39.25 27.07 10.30
C PRO A 174 39.85 26.27 11.47
N ASN A 175 39.17 25.21 11.92
CA ASN A 175 39.83 24.01 12.42
C ASN A 175 38.82 22.91 12.72
N GLU A 176 38.75 21.95 11.81
CA GLU A 176 38.84 20.51 12.02
C GLU A 176 38.46 19.86 10.70
N LYS A 177 39.42 19.20 10.05
CA LYS A 177 39.12 18.27 8.96
C LYS A 177 38.30 17.13 9.57
N ARG A 178 36.97 17.22 9.49
CA ARG A 178 36.05 16.22 10.03
C ARG A 178 35.83 15.15 8.98
N ASN A 179 36.40 13.97 9.22
CA ASN A 179 36.27 12.82 8.33
C ASN A 179 34.99 12.04 8.71
N ALA A 180 33.98 12.03 7.85
CA ALA A 180 32.74 11.27 8.05
C ALA A 180 32.95 9.77 8.42
N PRO A 181 33.96 9.06 7.89
CA PRO A 181 34.26 7.69 8.31
C PRO A 181 34.64 7.55 9.79
N GLU A 182 35.36 8.52 10.36
CA GLU A 182 35.77 8.51 11.76
C GLU A 182 34.57 8.67 12.69
N GLU A 183 33.61 9.52 12.33
CA GLU A 183 32.37 9.71 13.10
C GLU A 183 31.47 8.46 13.04
N ILE A 184 31.40 7.76 11.89
CA ILE A 184 30.67 6.50 11.77
C ILE A 184 31.34 5.40 12.61
N ALA A 185 32.67 5.30 12.57
CA ALA A 185 33.41 4.34 13.39
C ALA A 185 33.25 4.62 14.89
N ALA A 186 33.35 5.90 15.30
CA ALA A 186 33.12 6.31 16.67
C ALA A 186 31.67 6.03 17.12
N PHE A 187 30.69 6.30 16.24
CA PHE A 187 29.29 5.99 16.48
C PHE A 187 29.07 4.49 16.70
N ARG A 188 29.62 3.64 15.82
CA ARG A 188 29.53 2.18 15.95
C ARG A 188 30.14 1.67 17.24
N LYS A 189 31.32 2.18 17.60
CA LYS A 189 32.01 1.82 18.84
C LYS A 189 31.21 2.21 20.08
N GLU A 190 30.71 3.44 20.16
CA GLU A 190 29.88 3.87 21.29
C GLU A 190 28.60 3.06 21.40
N PHE A 191 27.99 2.74 20.26
CA PHE A 191 26.80 1.91 20.22
C PHE A 191 27.07 0.49 20.72
N GLU A 192 28.16 -0.12 20.28
CA GLU A 192 28.61 -1.43 20.72
C GLU A 192 28.93 -1.44 22.22
N ASP A 193 29.64 -0.43 22.73
CA ASP A 193 29.93 -0.27 24.16
C ASP A 193 28.62 -0.14 24.97
N LEU A 194 27.65 0.66 24.48
CA LEU A 194 26.34 0.82 25.10
C LEU A 194 25.55 -0.50 25.13
N LEU A 195 25.52 -1.24 24.02
CA LEU A 195 24.85 -2.54 23.95
C LEU A 195 25.47 -3.55 24.91
N ASN A 196 26.80 -3.68 24.89
CA ASN A 196 27.54 -4.58 25.76
C ASN A 196 27.33 -4.25 27.25
N GLU A 197 27.29 -2.96 27.61
CA GLU A 197 27.03 -2.53 28.99
C GLU A 197 25.56 -2.72 29.42
N THR A 198 24.61 -2.68 28.49
CA THR A 198 23.21 -3.02 28.80
C THR A 198 23.02 -4.52 29.01
N GLY A 199 23.86 -5.37 28.40
CA GLY A 199 23.74 -6.82 28.44
C GLY A 199 22.46 -7.36 27.80
N ARG A 200 21.77 -6.55 27.00
CA ARG A 200 20.46 -6.88 26.38
C ARG A 200 20.59 -7.03 24.87
N ARG A 201 19.78 -7.92 24.30
CA ARG A 201 19.61 -8.11 22.86
C ARG A 201 18.76 -6.99 22.29
N LEU A 202 19.29 -6.20 21.36
CA LEU A 202 18.52 -5.15 20.68
C LEU A 202 17.73 -5.75 19.53
N VAL A 203 16.41 -5.65 19.58
CA VAL A 203 15.50 -6.15 18.54
C VAL A 203 14.78 -4.96 17.90
N VAL A 204 15.02 -4.73 16.61
CA VAL A 204 14.45 -3.60 15.85
C VAL A 204 13.46 -4.10 14.82
N PHE A 205 12.19 -3.74 15.00
CA PHE A 205 11.12 -3.96 14.04
C PHE A 205 11.02 -2.79 13.07
N VAL A 206 11.05 -3.07 11.77
CA VAL A 206 10.87 -2.09 10.70
C VAL A 206 9.65 -2.49 9.87
N ASP A 207 8.59 -1.68 9.90
CA ASP A 207 7.34 -1.96 9.15
C ASP A 207 7.05 -0.85 8.11
N ASN A 208 6.13 -1.15 7.19
CA ASN A 208 5.62 -0.26 6.13
C ASN A 208 6.70 0.31 5.19
N LEU A 209 7.84 -0.36 5.06
CA LEU A 209 8.91 0.04 4.13
C LEU A 209 8.43 0.05 2.66
N ASP A 210 7.52 -0.87 2.31
CA ASP A 210 6.88 -1.00 0.99
C ASP A 210 5.89 0.12 0.65
N ARG A 211 5.56 0.99 1.61
CA ARG A 211 4.73 2.20 1.39
C ARG A 211 5.55 3.46 1.20
N CYS A 212 6.85 3.39 1.46
CA CYS A 212 7.74 4.52 1.29
C CYS A 212 7.95 4.85 -0.19
N LEU A 213 8.22 6.12 -0.49
CA LEU A 213 8.81 6.49 -1.77
C LEU A 213 10.13 5.73 -1.98
N PRO A 214 10.48 5.34 -3.23
CA PRO A 214 11.68 4.56 -3.53
C PRO A 214 12.96 5.08 -2.87
N ALA A 215 13.21 6.39 -2.94
CA ALA A 215 14.38 7.00 -2.31
C ALA A 215 14.43 6.79 -0.79
N ASN A 216 13.27 6.88 -0.11
CA ASN A 216 13.17 6.76 1.34
C ASN A 216 13.22 5.31 1.80
N ALA A 217 12.70 4.38 1.00
CA ALA A 217 12.87 2.94 1.24
C ALA A 217 14.36 2.57 1.23
N ILE A 218 15.11 3.02 0.21
CA ILE A 218 16.56 2.79 0.12
C ILE A 218 17.32 3.49 1.25
N SER A 219 16.99 4.75 1.54
CA SER A 219 17.60 5.48 2.66
C SER A 219 17.42 4.74 3.99
N THR A 220 16.24 4.17 4.24
CA THR A 220 15.95 3.36 5.44
C THR A 220 16.77 2.07 5.47
N LEU A 221 16.87 1.36 4.34
CA LEU A 221 17.68 0.14 4.21
C LEU A 221 19.18 0.41 4.42
N GLU A 222 19.68 1.54 3.92
CA GLU A 222 21.06 1.97 4.16
C GLU A 222 21.30 2.40 5.61
N ALA A 223 20.31 3.00 6.25
CA ALA A 223 20.35 3.34 7.67
C ALA A 223 20.46 2.09 8.53
N MET A 224 19.64 1.08 8.21
CA MET A 224 19.72 -0.23 8.84
C MET A 224 21.12 -0.80 8.71
N ARG A 225 21.75 -0.72 7.53
CA ARG A 225 23.13 -1.22 7.30
C ARG A 225 24.18 -0.67 8.27
N LEU A 226 23.98 0.53 8.82
CA LEU A 226 24.90 1.09 9.82
C LEU A 226 24.89 0.31 11.15
N PHE A 227 23.73 -0.27 11.49
CA PHE A 227 23.48 -1.02 12.72
C PHE A 227 23.46 -2.54 12.52
N LEU A 228 23.05 -3.00 11.33
CA LEU A 228 23.22 -4.37 10.88
C LEU A 228 24.69 -4.73 11.09
N PHE A 229 24.94 -5.89 11.70
CA PHE A 229 26.26 -6.42 12.06
C PHE A 229 26.90 -5.94 13.38
N LEU A 230 26.19 -5.19 14.23
CA LEU A 230 26.64 -4.94 15.61
C LEU A 230 26.26 -6.13 16.51
N PRO A 231 27.12 -6.54 17.46
CA PRO A 231 26.84 -7.72 18.30
C PRO A 231 25.53 -7.55 19.07
N ASN A 232 24.86 -8.68 19.34
CA ASN A 232 23.58 -8.73 20.08
C ASN A 232 22.44 -7.91 19.45
N THR A 233 22.39 -7.81 18.11
CA THR A 233 21.32 -7.12 17.38
C THR A 233 20.51 -8.06 16.48
N ALA A 234 19.20 -7.83 16.44
CA ALA A 234 18.26 -8.48 15.54
C ALA A 234 17.40 -7.43 14.83
N PHE A 235 17.29 -7.51 13.51
CA PHE A 235 16.41 -6.65 12.71
C PHE A 235 15.31 -7.51 12.08
N ILE A 236 14.05 -7.08 12.19
CA ILE A 236 12.91 -7.73 11.54
C ILE A 236 12.23 -6.70 10.63
N VAL A 237 12.30 -6.93 9.32
CA VAL A 237 11.78 -6.02 8.30
C VAL A 237 10.54 -6.61 7.65
N ALA A 238 9.39 -5.97 7.83
CA ALA A 238 8.18 -6.30 7.09
C ALA A 238 8.08 -5.45 5.82
N ALA A 239 8.02 -6.10 4.66
CA ALA A 239 7.83 -5.43 3.39
C ALA A 239 7.19 -6.33 2.34
N ASP A 240 6.70 -5.74 1.27
CA ASP A 240 6.43 -6.45 0.01
C ASP A 240 7.74 -6.55 -0.78
N GLU A 241 8.21 -7.78 -1.01
CA GLU A 241 9.49 -8.07 -1.67
C GLU A 241 9.56 -7.41 -3.06
N GLU A 242 8.46 -7.45 -3.83
CA GLU A 242 8.42 -6.89 -5.18
C GLU A 242 8.50 -5.36 -5.14
N MET A 243 7.83 -4.72 -4.19
CA MET A 243 7.89 -3.27 -4.01
C MET A 243 9.29 -2.79 -3.64
N ILE A 244 10.00 -3.54 -2.80
CA ILE A 244 11.39 -3.21 -2.46
C ILE A 244 12.30 -3.42 -3.68
N ARG A 245 12.15 -4.51 -4.43
CA ARG A 245 12.90 -4.73 -5.68
C ARG A 245 12.70 -3.58 -6.67
N LEU A 246 11.45 -3.12 -6.83
CA LEU A 246 11.12 -1.95 -7.67
C LEU A 246 11.77 -0.66 -7.16
N ALA A 247 11.82 -0.45 -5.84
CA ALA A 247 12.49 0.71 -5.25
C ALA A 247 14.00 0.70 -5.52
N VAL A 248 14.65 -0.45 -5.38
CA VAL A 248 16.08 -0.64 -5.71
C VAL A 248 16.33 -0.42 -7.20
N ALA A 249 15.51 -1.02 -8.07
CA ALA A 249 15.61 -0.84 -9.51
C ALA A 249 15.53 0.62 -9.91
N LYS A 250 14.55 1.36 -9.37
CA LYS A 250 14.39 2.79 -9.65
C LYS A 250 15.51 3.65 -9.08
N HIS A 251 16.08 3.28 -7.93
CA HIS A 251 17.16 4.05 -7.31
C HIS A 251 18.48 3.93 -8.06
N PHE A 252 18.79 2.76 -8.62
CA PHE A 252 20.03 2.47 -9.34
C PHE A 252 19.88 2.52 -10.87
N SER A 253 18.80 3.13 -11.39
CA SER A 253 18.53 3.25 -12.83
C SER A 253 18.55 1.91 -13.58
N ASP A 254 17.83 0.93 -13.04
CA ASP A 254 17.68 -0.44 -13.55
C ASP A 254 19.01 -1.20 -13.69
N PRO A 255 19.68 -1.54 -12.56
CA PRO A 255 20.98 -2.19 -12.58
C PRO A 255 20.90 -3.67 -13.01
N GLY A 256 19.71 -4.20 -13.29
CA GLY A 256 19.44 -5.61 -13.59
C GLY A 256 19.15 -6.48 -12.35
N ASP A 257 18.39 -7.55 -12.56
CA ASP A 257 17.82 -8.41 -11.50
C ASP A 257 18.86 -8.99 -10.52
N ARG A 258 20.06 -9.32 -11.02
CA ARG A 258 21.13 -9.87 -10.19
C ARG A 258 21.60 -8.86 -9.15
N HIS A 259 21.83 -7.61 -9.55
CA HIS A 259 22.30 -6.56 -8.66
C HIS A 259 21.26 -6.19 -7.60
N ILE A 260 19.97 -6.24 -7.96
CA ILE A 260 18.86 -6.04 -7.01
C ILE A 260 18.85 -7.15 -5.96
N THR A 261 18.96 -8.40 -6.39
CA THR A 261 18.98 -9.55 -5.48
C THR A 261 20.20 -9.52 -4.57
N ASP A 262 21.39 -9.27 -5.12
CA ASP A 262 22.64 -9.12 -4.35
C ASP A 262 22.57 -7.97 -3.32
N TYR A 263 21.82 -6.90 -3.61
CA TYR A 263 21.61 -5.80 -2.68
C TYR A 263 20.74 -6.24 -1.49
N LEU A 264 19.65 -6.96 -1.74
CA LEU A 264 18.74 -7.44 -0.70
C LEU A 264 19.37 -8.52 0.17
N ASP A 265 20.09 -9.48 -0.42
CA ASP A 265 20.75 -10.57 0.30
C ASP A 265 21.84 -10.05 1.26
N LYS A 266 22.45 -8.89 0.95
CA LYS A 266 23.41 -8.23 1.85
C LYS A 266 22.77 -7.57 3.07
N LEU A 267 21.47 -7.26 3.00
CA LEU A 267 20.75 -6.54 4.06
C LEU A 267 19.85 -7.48 4.87
N ILE A 268 19.29 -8.49 4.22
CA ILE A 268 18.33 -9.44 4.79
C ILE A 268 18.96 -10.83 4.66
N GLN A 269 19.40 -11.38 5.79
CA GLN A 269 20.08 -12.68 5.83
C GLN A 269 19.08 -13.83 5.70
N VAL A 270 17.89 -13.70 6.30
CA VAL A 270 16.87 -14.75 6.28
C VAL A 270 15.55 -14.19 5.74
N PRO A 271 15.17 -14.52 4.50
CA PRO A 271 13.88 -14.13 3.93
C PRO A 271 12.78 -15.13 4.33
N ILE A 272 11.84 -14.68 5.16
CA ILE A 272 10.66 -15.44 5.61
C ILE A 272 9.44 -14.93 4.85
N ARG A 273 8.82 -15.80 4.04
CA ARG A 273 7.60 -15.44 3.31
C ARG A 273 6.37 -15.80 4.13
N VAL A 274 5.47 -14.84 4.28
CA VAL A 274 4.16 -15.08 4.91
C VAL A 274 3.39 -16.11 4.08
N PRO A 275 2.96 -17.23 4.67
CA PRO A 275 2.28 -18.28 3.94
C PRO A 275 0.95 -17.77 3.37
N LYS A 276 0.65 -18.18 2.14
CA LYS A 276 -0.67 -17.96 1.55
C LYS A 276 -1.67 -18.83 2.31
N LEU A 277 -2.83 -18.26 2.63
CA LEU A 277 -3.87 -18.99 3.33
C LEU A 277 -4.54 -19.98 2.40
N GLY A 278 -4.54 -21.26 2.79
CA GLY A 278 -5.27 -22.31 2.12
C GLY A 278 -6.74 -22.32 2.51
N LEU A 279 -7.45 -23.34 2.03
CA LEU A 279 -8.88 -23.48 2.29
C LEU A 279 -9.18 -23.61 3.79
N GLN A 280 -8.41 -24.43 4.51
CA GLN A 280 -8.68 -24.68 5.93
C GLN A 280 -8.43 -23.43 6.78
N GLU A 281 -7.38 -22.66 6.47
CA GLU A 281 -7.08 -21.39 7.13
C GLU A 281 -8.20 -20.37 6.88
N VAL A 282 -8.69 -20.26 5.65
CA VAL A 282 -9.81 -19.37 5.32
C VAL A 282 -11.08 -19.79 6.04
N ARG A 283 -11.41 -21.09 6.09
CA ARG A 283 -12.56 -21.62 6.85
C ARG A 283 -12.45 -21.26 8.33
N ALA A 284 -11.31 -21.54 8.96
CA ALA A 284 -11.05 -21.24 10.36
C ALA A 284 -11.13 -19.72 10.63
N TYR A 285 -10.58 -18.92 9.74
CA TYR A 285 -10.62 -17.46 9.84
C TYR A 285 -12.05 -16.93 9.83
N LEU A 286 -12.87 -17.36 8.87
CA LEU A 286 -14.25 -16.93 8.77
C LEU A 286 -15.07 -17.38 9.98
N ALA A 287 -14.83 -18.59 10.50
CA ALA A 287 -15.45 -19.06 11.73
C ALA A 287 -15.10 -18.15 12.92
N MET A 288 -13.82 -17.84 13.12
CA MET A 288 -13.37 -16.93 14.18
C MET A 288 -13.93 -15.51 14.00
N LEU A 289 -14.03 -15.00 12.77
CA LEU A 289 -14.64 -13.70 12.50
C LEU A 289 -16.14 -13.70 12.83
N ALA A 290 -16.87 -14.77 12.52
CA ALA A 290 -18.29 -14.91 12.86
C ALA A 290 -18.48 -14.89 14.37
N ILE A 291 -17.71 -15.72 15.09
CA ILE A 291 -17.74 -15.83 16.57
C ILE A 291 -17.38 -14.50 17.22
N ALA A 292 -16.27 -13.87 16.81
CA ALA A 292 -15.83 -12.59 17.36
C ALA A 292 -16.84 -11.45 17.12
N SER A 293 -17.74 -11.61 16.16
CA SER A 293 -18.79 -10.65 15.87
C SER A 293 -20.08 -10.87 16.64
N ALA A 294 -20.24 -12.04 17.26
CA ALA A 294 -21.37 -12.40 18.11
C ALA A 294 -21.14 -11.85 19.53
N LYS A 295 -22.06 -11.03 20.03
CA LYS A 295 -21.93 -10.37 21.34
C LYS A 295 -22.19 -11.29 22.54
N SER A 296 -22.64 -12.53 22.31
CA SER A 296 -23.24 -13.41 23.32
C SER A 296 -22.38 -14.65 23.65
N VAL A 297 -21.11 -14.69 23.23
CA VAL A 297 -20.23 -15.83 23.45
C VAL A 297 -19.20 -15.52 24.53
N ASP A 298 -19.05 -16.44 25.49
CA ASP A 298 -18.05 -16.34 26.56
C ASP A 298 -16.62 -16.36 26.02
N ALA A 299 -15.75 -15.51 26.55
CA ALA A 299 -14.38 -15.34 26.08
C ALA A 299 -13.52 -16.61 26.22
N GLY A 300 -13.73 -17.41 27.27
CA GLY A 300 -13.04 -18.68 27.47
C GLY A 300 -13.41 -19.71 26.40
N LYS A 301 -14.69 -19.73 25.99
CA LYS A 301 -15.14 -20.60 24.88
C LYS A 301 -14.58 -20.14 23.53
N VAL A 302 -14.50 -18.84 23.27
CA VAL A 302 -13.87 -18.31 22.05
C VAL A 302 -12.41 -18.75 21.97
N GLU A 303 -11.68 -18.67 23.08
CA GLU A 303 -10.29 -19.11 23.16
C GLU A 303 -10.14 -20.62 22.98
N ALA A 304 -11.04 -21.43 23.56
CA ALA A 304 -11.05 -22.87 23.36
C ALA A 304 -11.25 -23.25 21.88
N VAL A 305 -12.18 -22.60 21.18
CA VAL A 305 -12.36 -22.79 19.73
C VAL A 305 -11.11 -22.38 18.97
N ARG A 306 -10.53 -21.21 19.28
CA ARG A 306 -9.32 -20.72 18.63
C ARG A 306 -8.17 -21.72 18.75
N ALA A 307 -7.91 -22.21 19.96
CA ALA A 307 -6.85 -23.18 20.22
C ALA A 307 -7.10 -24.52 19.50
N ALA A 308 -8.34 -25.01 19.48
CA ALA A 308 -8.72 -26.23 18.77
C ALA A 308 -8.51 -26.08 17.25
N LEU A 309 -8.93 -24.96 16.66
CA LEU A 309 -8.73 -24.67 15.24
C LEU A 309 -7.24 -24.57 14.88
N ILE A 310 -6.43 -23.86 15.67
CA ILE A 310 -4.98 -23.78 15.44
C ILE A 310 -4.32 -25.16 15.50
N SER A 311 -4.69 -25.97 16.50
CA SER A 311 -4.18 -27.34 16.62
C SER A 311 -4.51 -28.18 15.38
N LYS A 312 -5.71 -28.02 14.82
CA LYS A 312 -6.11 -28.66 13.56
C LYS A 312 -5.35 -28.13 12.35
N LEU A 313 -5.15 -26.81 12.24
CA LEU A 313 -4.38 -26.20 11.15
C LEU A 313 -2.93 -26.68 11.11
N ARG A 314 -2.27 -26.80 12.27
CA ARG A 314 -0.89 -27.35 12.37
C ARG A 314 -0.78 -28.81 11.91
N LYS A 315 -1.89 -29.54 11.88
CA LYS A 315 -1.97 -30.94 11.45
C LYS A 315 -2.61 -31.11 10.06
N SER A 316 -2.77 -30.03 9.31
CA SER A 316 -3.38 -30.05 7.96
C SER A 316 -2.62 -30.92 6.94
N TRP A 317 -1.35 -31.25 7.22
CA TRP A 317 -0.53 -32.18 6.42
C TRP A 317 -0.81 -33.67 6.71
N SER A 318 -1.53 -33.98 7.80
CA SER A 318 -1.83 -35.35 8.23
C SER A 318 -3.13 -35.89 7.62
N GLU A 319 -3.40 -37.18 7.80
CA GLU A 319 -4.66 -37.82 7.39
C GLU A 319 -5.87 -37.46 8.28
N GLU A 320 -5.68 -36.60 9.29
CA GLU A 320 -6.81 -36.15 10.12
C GLU A 320 -7.85 -35.39 9.26
N PRO A 321 -9.15 -35.66 9.44
CA PRO A 321 -10.18 -34.95 8.70
C PRO A 321 -10.17 -33.45 9.08
N PRO A 322 -10.52 -32.57 8.11
CA PRO A 322 -10.66 -31.15 8.39
C PRO A 322 -11.78 -30.91 9.41
N PHE A 323 -11.72 -29.79 10.12
CA PHE A 323 -12.76 -29.46 11.09
C PHE A 323 -14.11 -29.25 10.39
N GLU A 324 -15.19 -29.57 11.11
CA GLU A 324 -16.55 -29.31 10.67
C GLU A 324 -17.20 -28.20 11.50
N VAL A 325 -18.18 -27.50 10.92
CA VAL A 325 -18.91 -26.43 11.62
C VAL A 325 -19.61 -26.96 12.88
N LYS A 326 -20.08 -28.22 12.85
CA LYS A 326 -20.68 -28.90 14.01
C LYS A 326 -19.73 -29.01 15.21
N ASP A 327 -18.42 -29.16 14.95
CA ASP A 327 -17.40 -29.25 16.00
C ASP A 327 -17.22 -27.88 16.67
N VAL A 328 -17.28 -26.81 15.88
CA VAL A 328 -17.23 -25.42 16.39
C VAL A 328 -18.49 -25.11 17.21
N VAL A 329 -19.68 -25.45 16.69
CA VAL A 329 -20.97 -25.25 17.37
C VAL A 329 -21.03 -25.99 18.71
N SER A 330 -20.58 -27.25 18.75
CA SER A 330 -20.54 -28.05 19.97
C SER A 330 -19.55 -27.50 20.99
N THR A 331 -18.35 -27.07 20.57
CA THR A 331 -17.35 -26.45 21.45
C THR A 331 -17.87 -25.14 22.07
N LEU A 332 -18.64 -24.35 21.32
CA LEU A 332 -19.31 -23.15 21.84
C LEU A 332 -20.49 -23.47 22.77
N GLY A 333 -21.04 -24.68 22.70
CA GLY A 333 -22.24 -25.07 23.44
C GLY A 333 -23.46 -24.25 23.04
N ILE A 334 -23.62 -23.94 21.75
CA ILE A 334 -24.78 -23.24 21.20
C ILE A 334 -25.69 -24.22 20.44
N SER A 335 -26.97 -23.89 20.31
CA SER A 335 -27.91 -24.71 19.53
C SER A 335 -27.60 -24.61 18.03
N GLU A 336 -27.72 -25.74 17.31
CA GLU A 336 -27.59 -25.81 15.85
C GLU A 336 -28.56 -24.89 15.10
N GLY A 337 -29.73 -24.61 15.67
CA GLY A 337 -30.70 -23.67 15.11
C GLY A 337 -30.43 -22.19 15.40
N SER A 338 -29.30 -21.86 16.05
CA SER A 338 -28.99 -20.48 16.41
C SER A 338 -28.58 -19.61 15.20
N GLU A 339 -28.80 -18.30 15.30
CA GLU A 339 -28.37 -17.34 14.26
C GLU A 339 -26.85 -17.41 14.01
N LEU A 340 -26.05 -17.69 15.05
CA LEU A 340 -24.61 -17.87 14.92
C LEU A 340 -24.25 -19.16 14.18
N ALA A 341 -24.93 -20.28 14.43
CA ALA A 341 -24.72 -21.52 13.70
C ALA A 341 -25.03 -21.36 12.19
N ALA A 342 -26.16 -20.74 11.85
CA ALA A 342 -26.50 -20.43 10.46
C ALA A 342 -25.48 -19.48 9.78
N THR A 343 -24.92 -18.54 10.56
CA THR A 343 -23.83 -17.67 10.08
C THR A 343 -22.55 -18.46 9.81
N LEU A 344 -22.18 -19.38 10.70
CA LEU A 344 -20.99 -20.23 10.54
C LEU A 344 -21.09 -21.12 9.29
N GLU A 345 -22.24 -21.76 9.07
CA GLU A 345 -22.46 -22.55 7.85
C GLU A 345 -22.38 -21.71 6.58
N SER A 346 -22.97 -20.50 6.62
CA SER A 346 -22.93 -19.59 5.48
C SER A 346 -21.51 -19.15 5.16
N MET A 347 -20.71 -18.89 6.20
CA MET A 347 -19.29 -18.57 6.06
C MET A 347 -18.48 -19.75 5.51
N ASP A 348 -18.77 -20.97 5.96
CA ASP A 348 -18.10 -22.19 5.49
C ASP A 348 -18.33 -22.41 3.99
N ARG A 349 -19.57 -22.22 3.51
CA ARG A 349 -19.91 -22.28 2.09
C ARG A 349 -19.18 -21.24 1.23
N LEU A 350 -18.83 -20.08 1.79
CA LEU A 350 -18.10 -19.03 1.06
C LEU A 350 -16.59 -19.28 1.03
N ALA A 351 -16.06 -20.10 1.92
CA ALA A 351 -14.62 -20.28 2.09
C ALA A 351 -13.88 -20.77 0.82
N PRO A 352 -14.38 -21.79 0.07
CA PRO A 352 -13.72 -22.26 -1.16
C PRO A 352 -13.48 -21.14 -2.18
N LEU A 353 -14.46 -20.27 -2.38
CA LEU A 353 -14.36 -19.20 -3.38
C LEU A 353 -13.44 -18.07 -2.93
N LEU A 354 -13.33 -17.84 -1.63
CA LEU A 354 -12.40 -16.86 -1.07
C LEU A 354 -10.96 -17.38 -1.07
N ALA A 355 -10.77 -18.68 -0.86
CA ALA A 355 -9.47 -19.33 -0.89
C ALA A 355 -8.91 -19.43 -2.32
N HIS A 356 -9.72 -19.90 -3.29
CA HIS A 356 -9.23 -20.25 -4.62
C HIS A 356 -9.35 -19.12 -5.67
N SER A 357 -10.08 -18.03 -5.41
CA SER A 357 -10.17 -16.94 -6.38
C SER A 357 -8.88 -16.14 -6.46
N VAL A 358 -8.37 -15.90 -7.67
CA VAL A 358 -7.10 -15.19 -7.91
C VAL A 358 -7.08 -13.78 -7.28
N ARG A 359 -8.23 -13.09 -7.23
CA ARG A 359 -8.33 -11.72 -6.70
C ARG A 359 -8.45 -11.63 -5.17
N VAL A 360 -8.85 -12.71 -4.50
CA VAL A 360 -8.94 -12.75 -3.03
C VAL A 360 -7.76 -13.54 -2.48
N ASN A 361 -7.53 -14.74 -3.02
CA ASN A 361 -6.39 -15.61 -2.74
C ASN A 361 -6.15 -15.77 -1.23
N GLY A 362 -7.23 -15.96 -0.49
CA GLY A 362 -7.22 -16.07 0.98
C GLY A 362 -6.83 -14.80 1.74
N ASN A 363 -6.61 -13.65 1.10
CA ASN A 363 -6.11 -12.44 1.78
C ASN A 363 -7.04 -11.96 2.93
N PRO A 364 -6.59 -11.98 4.20
CA PRO A 364 -7.42 -11.68 5.37
C PRO A 364 -8.09 -10.31 5.31
N ARG A 365 -7.36 -9.30 4.83
CA ARG A 365 -7.87 -7.93 4.72
C ARG A 365 -8.98 -7.84 3.68
N ILE A 366 -8.79 -8.48 2.54
CA ILE A 366 -9.81 -8.55 1.48
C ILE A 366 -11.05 -9.27 1.99
N VAL A 367 -10.88 -10.40 2.69
CA VAL A 367 -11.98 -11.16 3.30
C VAL A 367 -12.77 -10.28 4.27
N LYS A 368 -12.12 -9.66 5.26
CA LYS A 368 -12.78 -8.75 6.22
C LYS A 368 -13.55 -7.62 5.53
N ARG A 369 -12.95 -6.99 4.51
CA ARG A 369 -13.60 -5.92 3.74
C ARG A 369 -14.84 -6.41 3.02
N LEU A 370 -14.79 -7.58 2.38
CA LEU A 370 -15.95 -8.18 1.73
C LEU A 370 -17.06 -8.45 2.74
N LEU A 371 -16.76 -9.06 3.87
CA LEU A 371 -17.77 -9.33 4.90
C LEU A 371 -18.39 -8.03 5.46
N ASN A 372 -17.59 -6.96 5.60
CA ASN A 372 -18.10 -5.65 5.98
C ASN A 372 -19.07 -5.07 4.93
N VAL A 373 -18.76 -5.22 3.64
CA VAL A 373 -19.65 -4.81 2.55
C VAL A 373 -20.97 -5.59 2.61
N ILE A 374 -20.91 -6.91 2.77
CA ILE A 374 -22.09 -7.78 2.91
C ILE A 374 -22.94 -7.31 4.08
N ARG A 375 -22.34 -7.15 5.26
CA ARG A 375 -23.07 -6.74 6.47
C ARG A 375 -23.66 -5.33 6.36
N MET A 376 -22.98 -4.40 5.69
CA MET A 376 -23.50 -3.06 5.42
C MET A 376 -24.72 -3.14 4.49
N ARG A 377 -24.60 -3.87 3.38
CA ARG A 377 -25.69 -4.06 2.41
C ARG A 377 -26.89 -4.77 3.02
N SER A 378 -26.69 -5.83 3.81
CA SER A 378 -27.77 -6.55 4.49
C SER A 378 -28.54 -5.63 5.44
N LYS A 379 -27.83 -4.75 6.17
CA LYS A 379 -28.48 -3.74 7.02
C LYS A 379 -29.26 -2.71 6.22
N THR A 380 -28.70 -2.22 5.10
CA THR A 380 -29.39 -1.25 4.23
C THR A 380 -30.63 -1.88 3.59
N ALA A 381 -30.52 -3.11 3.07
CA ALA A 381 -31.61 -3.88 2.50
C ALA A 381 -32.76 -4.03 3.49
N LYS A 382 -32.45 -4.49 4.71
CA LYS A 382 -33.44 -4.66 5.79
C LYS A 382 -34.13 -3.35 6.16
N ARG A 383 -33.38 -2.24 6.26
CA ARG A 383 -33.94 -0.91 6.59
C ARG A 383 -34.84 -0.35 5.49
N ARG A 384 -34.54 -0.66 4.23
CA ARG A 384 -35.30 -0.18 3.06
C ARG A 384 -36.41 -1.15 2.63
N GLY A 385 -36.63 -2.25 3.36
CA GLY A 385 -37.62 -3.27 3.01
C GLY A 385 -37.32 -3.98 1.68
N MET A 386 -36.04 -4.05 1.27
CA MET A 386 -35.65 -4.74 0.04
C MET A 386 -35.75 -6.26 0.24
N PRO A 387 -36.33 -7.02 -0.71
CA PRO A 387 -36.55 -8.46 -0.59
C PRO A 387 -35.29 -9.26 -0.91
N LEU A 388 -34.17 -8.95 -0.24
CA LEU A 388 -32.89 -9.64 -0.44
C LEU A 388 -32.42 -10.29 0.87
N SER A 389 -32.07 -11.56 0.80
CA SER A 389 -31.41 -12.26 1.92
C SER A 389 -29.93 -11.89 2.00
N GLU A 390 -29.32 -12.10 3.17
CA GLU A 390 -27.88 -11.90 3.36
C GLU A 390 -27.04 -12.84 2.50
N SER A 391 -27.48 -14.08 2.29
CA SER A 391 -26.82 -15.04 1.38
C SER A 391 -26.83 -14.56 -0.07
N PHE A 392 -27.93 -13.93 -0.52
CA PHE A 392 -28.03 -13.34 -1.85
C PHE A 392 -27.07 -12.17 -2.03
N ILE A 393 -27.02 -11.29 -1.05
CA ILE A 393 -26.09 -10.15 -1.00
C ILE A 393 -24.65 -10.65 -0.98
N ALA A 394 -24.35 -11.72 -0.24
CA ALA A 394 -23.03 -12.34 -0.21
C ALA A 394 -22.61 -12.89 -1.58
N LYS A 395 -23.49 -13.66 -2.24
CA LYS A 395 -23.25 -14.21 -3.59
C LYS A 395 -22.95 -13.09 -4.60
N LEU A 396 -23.70 -11.99 -4.57
CA LEU A 396 -23.47 -10.86 -5.48
C LEU A 396 -22.26 -10.00 -5.12
N ALA A 397 -22.01 -9.73 -3.83
CA ALA A 397 -20.83 -9.01 -3.39
C ALA A 397 -19.54 -9.78 -3.74
N LEU A 398 -19.58 -11.11 -3.68
CA LEU A 398 -18.48 -11.98 -4.10
C LEU A 398 -18.24 -11.88 -5.62
N PHE A 399 -19.30 -11.95 -6.42
CA PHE A 399 -19.23 -11.71 -7.86
C PHE A 399 -18.55 -10.36 -8.14
N GLU A 400 -19.09 -9.26 -7.63
CA GLU A 400 -18.55 -7.92 -7.83
C GLU A 400 -17.10 -7.74 -7.37
N ARG A 401 -16.70 -8.44 -6.30
CA ARG A 401 -15.33 -8.33 -5.79
C ARG A 401 -14.33 -8.98 -6.73
N ILE A 402 -14.71 -10.12 -7.30
CA ILE A 402 -13.84 -11.00 -8.06
C ILE A 402 -13.90 -10.65 -9.55
N VAL A 403 -15.08 -10.41 -10.11
CA VAL A 403 -15.23 -10.02 -11.52
C VAL A 403 -14.82 -8.57 -11.78
N GLY A 404 -14.43 -8.26 -13.01
CA GLY A 404 -14.03 -6.91 -13.42
C GLY A 404 -15.21 -5.93 -13.51
N GLU A 405 -14.90 -4.63 -13.58
CA GLU A 405 -15.92 -3.57 -13.70
C GLU A 405 -16.83 -3.77 -14.92
N GLU A 406 -16.25 -4.18 -16.06
CA GLU A 406 -17.00 -4.47 -17.28
C GLU A 406 -18.08 -5.56 -17.08
N ALA A 407 -17.75 -6.62 -16.33
CA ALA A 407 -18.67 -7.72 -16.05
C ALA A 407 -19.83 -7.28 -15.14
N ILE A 408 -19.55 -6.40 -14.17
CA ILE A 408 -20.56 -5.81 -13.27
C ILE A 408 -21.50 -4.89 -14.06
N GLN A 409 -20.95 -4.06 -14.94
CA GLN A 409 -21.75 -3.19 -15.82
C GLN A 409 -22.64 -4.03 -16.74
N GLN A 410 -22.10 -5.11 -17.32
CA GLN A 410 -22.86 -6.04 -18.14
C GLN A 410 -24.01 -6.70 -17.35
N LEU A 411 -23.79 -7.11 -16.10
CA LEU A 411 -24.87 -7.60 -15.23
C LEU A 411 -25.96 -6.54 -15.02
N GLY A 412 -25.57 -5.29 -14.75
CA GLY A 412 -26.52 -4.19 -14.59
C GLY A 412 -27.37 -3.95 -15.85
N THR A 413 -26.75 -4.00 -17.04
CA THR A 413 -27.46 -3.88 -18.32
C THR A 413 -28.44 -5.04 -18.53
N LEU A 414 -28.03 -6.28 -18.24
CA LEU A 414 -28.89 -7.46 -18.33
C LEU A 414 -30.11 -7.35 -17.40
N VAL A 415 -29.91 -6.88 -16.17
CA VAL A 415 -30.99 -6.68 -15.19
C VAL A 415 -31.94 -5.57 -15.64
N ASN A 416 -31.44 -4.45 -16.16
CA ASN A 416 -32.27 -3.35 -16.62
C ASN A 416 -33.07 -3.69 -17.89
N ALA A 417 -32.50 -4.51 -18.77
CA ALA A 417 -33.17 -4.95 -20.00
C ALA A 417 -34.21 -6.06 -19.74
N ALA A 418 -34.09 -6.80 -18.64
CA ALA A 418 -34.95 -7.93 -18.35
C ALA A 418 -36.33 -7.50 -17.80
N PRO A 419 -37.43 -8.17 -18.23
CA PRO A 419 -38.75 -7.94 -17.66
C PRO A 419 -38.76 -8.10 -16.14
N ASN A 420 -39.27 -7.09 -15.42
CA ASN A 420 -39.30 -7.04 -13.96
C ASN A 420 -37.94 -7.25 -13.26
N GLY A 421 -36.82 -6.99 -13.95
CA GLY A 421 -35.49 -7.16 -13.35
C GLY A 421 -35.05 -8.61 -13.19
N LYS A 422 -35.64 -9.54 -13.96
CA LYS A 422 -35.40 -10.99 -13.86
C LYS A 422 -34.73 -11.53 -15.15
N PRO A 423 -33.39 -11.51 -15.27
CA PRO A 423 -32.72 -12.00 -16.47
C PRO A 423 -32.99 -13.48 -16.72
N THR A 424 -33.40 -13.83 -17.95
CA THR A 424 -33.66 -15.22 -18.37
C THR A 424 -32.38 -16.06 -18.41
N LEU A 425 -31.24 -15.40 -18.66
CA LEU A 425 -29.90 -16.00 -18.68
C LEU A 425 -29.62 -16.91 -17.46
N PHE A 426 -30.01 -16.50 -16.25
CA PHE A 426 -29.78 -17.32 -15.06
C PHE A 426 -30.63 -18.60 -15.06
N SER A 427 -31.82 -18.56 -15.64
CA SER A 427 -32.67 -19.75 -15.79
C SER A 427 -32.04 -20.76 -16.75
N GLU A 428 -31.41 -20.28 -17.82
CA GLU A 428 -30.69 -21.11 -18.80
C GLU A 428 -29.48 -21.78 -18.16
N PHE A 429 -28.67 -21.05 -17.39
CA PHE A 429 -27.50 -21.62 -16.73
C PHE A 429 -27.85 -22.55 -15.56
N GLU A 430 -28.86 -22.22 -14.75
CA GLU A 430 -29.22 -23.04 -13.58
C GLU A 430 -29.96 -24.33 -13.95
N THR A 431 -30.53 -24.40 -15.15
CA THR A 431 -31.13 -25.64 -15.70
C THR A 431 -30.19 -26.42 -16.62
N TRP A 432 -28.96 -25.92 -16.83
CA TRP A 432 -27.98 -26.56 -17.69
C TRP A 432 -27.54 -27.92 -17.14
N VAL A 433 -27.60 -28.94 -17.99
CA VAL A 433 -27.18 -30.31 -17.63
C VAL A 433 -25.75 -30.54 -18.11
N GLY A 434 -24.85 -30.87 -17.19
CA GLY A 434 -23.43 -31.07 -17.47
C GLY A 434 -22.59 -29.80 -17.30
N GLU A 435 -21.41 -29.77 -17.90
CA GLU A 435 -20.53 -28.60 -17.84
C GLU A 435 -21.00 -27.50 -18.79
N ILE A 436 -21.08 -26.27 -18.28
CA ILE A 436 -21.40 -25.07 -19.07
C ILE A 436 -20.13 -24.65 -19.82
N PRO A 437 -20.10 -24.62 -21.16
CA PRO A 437 -18.94 -24.17 -21.92
C PRO A 437 -18.66 -22.68 -21.66
N ALA A 438 -17.39 -22.32 -21.50
CA ALA A 438 -16.99 -20.96 -21.14
C ALA A 438 -17.43 -19.91 -22.17
N GLU A 439 -17.55 -20.30 -23.43
CA GLU A 439 -17.94 -19.44 -24.57
C GLU A 439 -19.41 -19.01 -24.49
N THR A 440 -20.25 -19.75 -23.75
CA THR A 440 -21.67 -19.42 -23.56
C THR A 440 -21.88 -18.30 -22.55
N LEU A 441 -20.86 -18.00 -21.73
CA LEU A 441 -20.93 -16.90 -20.78
C LEU A 441 -20.91 -15.54 -21.50
N PRO A 442 -21.53 -14.50 -20.92
CA PRO A 442 -21.41 -13.14 -21.42
C PRO A 442 -19.94 -12.73 -21.63
N ILE A 443 -19.67 -11.99 -22.71
CA ILE A 443 -18.30 -11.68 -23.18
C ILE A 443 -17.36 -11.19 -22.06
N HIS A 444 -17.83 -10.27 -21.19
CA HIS A 444 -16.97 -9.73 -20.13
C HIS A 444 -16.79 -10.69 -18.94
N TRP A 445 -17.59 -11.75 -18.85
CA TRP A 445 -17.52 -12.78 -17.81
C TRP A 445 -16.53 -13.88 -18.19
N GLN A 446 -16.32 -14.11 -19.49
CA GLN A 446 -15.41 -15.16 -20.02
C GLN A 446 -13.98 -15.02 -19.51
N LYS A 447 -13.49 -13.80 -19.28
CA LYS A 447 -12.16 -13.53 -18.70
C LYS A 447 -11.94 -14.21 -17.34
N GLN A 448 -13.01 -14.50 -16.61
CA GLN A 448 -12.98 -15.20 -15.32
C GLN A 448 -13.94 -16.40 -15.31
N ALA A 449 -14.08 -17.08 -16.45
CA ALA A 449 -14.99 -18.20 -16.60
C ALA A 449 -14.90 -19.24 -15.47
N PRO A 450 -13.70 -19.72 -15.03
CA PRO A 450 -13.63 -20.71 -13.96
C PRO A 450 -14.34 -20.27 -12.68
N PHE A 451 -14.13 -19.02 -12.25
CA PHE A 451 -14.80 -18.46 -11.09
C PHE A 451 -16.30 -18.28 -11.31
N VAL A 452 -16.70 -17.75 -12.47
CA VAL A 452 -18.12 -17.48 -12.77
C VAL A 452 -18.93 -18.77 -12.80
N LEU A 453 -18.35 -19.85 -13.34
CA LEU A 453 -18.99 -21.17 -13.37
C LEU A 453 -19.19 -21.76 -11.98
N ASP A 454 -18.21 -21.65 -11.09
CA ASP A 454 -18.37 -22.08 -9.69
C ASP A 454 -19.33 -21.17 -8.91
N TRP A 455 -19.32 -19.88 -9.20
CA TRP A 455 -20.22 -18.90 -8.62
C TRP A 455 -21.69 -19.15 -8.99
N LEU A 456 -21.98 -19.55 -10.24
CA LEU A 456 -23.34 -19.87 -10.69
C LEU A 456 -23.93 -21.04 -9.90
N LYS A 457 -23.11 -22.03 -9.52
CA LYS A 457 -23.51 -23.23 -8.76
C LYS A 457 -23.83 -22.96 -7.28
N LEU A 458 -23.50 -21.77 -6.75
CA LEU A 458 -23.76 -21.45 -5.35
C LEU A 458 -25.23 -21.23 -5.06
N ASP A 459 -25.67 -21.59 -3.86
CA ASP A 459 -26.92 -21.06 -3.32
C ASP A 459 -26.74 -19.62 -2.80
N PRO A 460 -27.78 -18.76 -2.89
CA PRO A 460 -29.08 -19.03 -3.50
C PRO A 460 -29.06 -18.93 -5.04
N MET A 461 -29.98 -19.65 -5.68
CA MET A 461 -30.29 -19.52 -7.10
C MET A 461 -30.78 -18.10 -7.45
N LEU A 462 -30.42 -17.63 -8.64
CA LEU A 462 -30.72 -16.29 -9.16
C LEU A 462 -31.91 -16.30 -10.13
N ALA A 463 -32.26 -17.45 -10.71
CA ALA A 463 -33.40 -17.55 -11.63
C ALA A 463 -34.70 -17.09 -10.96
N GLY A 464 -35.49 -16.29 -11.70
CA GLY A 464 -36.80 -15.81 -11.25
C GLY A 464 -36.78 -14.74 -10.16
N VAL A 465 -35.60 -14.32 -9.68
CA VAL A 465 -35.44 -13.28 -8.64
C VAL A 465 -35.29 -11.89 -9.28
N ASP A 466 -35.93 -10.88 -8.70
CA ASP A 466 -35.74 -9.48 -9.11
C ASP A 466 -34.40 -8.95 -8.57
N LEU A 467 -33.46 -8.71 -9.48
CA LEU A 467 -32.09 -8.30 -9.16
C LEU A 467 -31.92 -6.77 -9.04
N ARG A 468 -32.95 -5.97 -9.36
CA ARG A 468 -32.85 -4.49 -9.30
C ARG A 468 -32.44 -3.97 -7.92
N PRO A 469 -32.98 -4.48 -6.79
CA PRO A 469 -32.55 -4.04 -5.46
C PRO A 469 -31.06 -4.33 -5.21
N ALA A 470 -30.53 -5.41 -5.79
CA ALA A 470 -29.13 -5.79 -5.59
C ALA A 470 -28.18 -4.92 -6.43
N VAL A 471 -28.53 -4.66 -7.69
CA VAL A 471 -27.81 -3.70 -8.54
C VAL A 471 -27.83 -2.30 -7.91
N TYR A 472 -28.95 -1.90 -7.32
CA TYR A 472 -29.06 -0.64 -6.61
C TYR A 472 -28.14 -0.57 -5.38
N LEU A 473 -28.16 -1.60 -4.52
CA LEU A 473 -27.26 -1.69 -3.37
C LEU A 473 -25.79 -1.68 -3.78
N ALA A 474 -25.45 -2.34 -4.89
CA ALA A 474 -24.11 -2.34 -5.43
C ALA A 474 -23.61 -0.92 -5.69
N ARG A 475 -24.42 -0.11 -6.38
CA ARG A 475 -24.10 1.30 -6.70
C ARG A 475 -23.96 2.17 -5.44
N GLU A 476 -24.80 1.99 -4.43
CA GLU A 476 -24.77 2.84 -3.23
C GLU A 476 -23.64 2.50 -2.24
N THR A 477 -23.14 1.26 -2.23
CA THR A 477 -22.27 0.76 -1.15
C THR A 477 -20.90 0.29 -1.62
N LEU A 478 -20.56 0.51 -2.89
CA LEU A 478 -19.22 0.26 -3.45
C LEU A 478 -18.18 1.13 -2.70
N PRO A 479 -17.28 0.55 -1.90
CA PRO A 479 -16.19 1.31 -1.32
C PRO A 479 -15.17 1.61 -2.42
N LEU A 480 -15.08 2.88 -2.83
CA LEU A 480 -13.87 3.51 -3.41
C LEU A 480 -13.11 2.64 -4.43
N ARG A 481 -13.82 2.00 -5.36
CA ARG A 481 -13.23 1.47 -6.60
C ARG A 481 -13.71 2.34 -7.74
N VAL A 482 -12.98 3.44 -7.93
CA VAL A 482 -12.98 4.34 -9.09
C VAL A 482 -14.32 5.04 -9.35
N ALA A 483 -14.31 6.37 -9.32
CA ALA A 483 -15.45 7.22 -9.64
C ALA A 483 -15.82 7.23 -11.15
N SER A 484 -15.29 6.26 -11.94
CA SER A 484 -15.52 6.06 -13.38
C SER A 484 -16.96 5.67 -13.75
N THR A 485 -17.80 5.31 -12.77
CA THR A 485 -19.16 4.84 -13.02
C THR A 485 -20.22 5.94 -13.16
N ARG A 486 -19.84 7.23 -13.11
CA ARG A 486 -20.79 8.34 -13.35
C ARG A 486 -20.82 8.85 -14.80
N LEU A 487 -19.78 8.58 -15.57
CA LEU A 487 -19.63 9.13 -16.93
C LEU A 487 -20.35 8.28 -17.98
N SER A 488 -21.07 8.94 -18.88
CA SER A 488 -21.61 8.36 -20.11
C SER A 488 -20.49 7.78 -21.00
N PRO A 489 -20.80 6.86 -21.94
CA PRO A 489 -19.80 6.33 -22.87
C PRO A 489 -19.05 7.43 -23.65
N VAL A 490 -19.76 8.50 -24.03
CA VAL A 490 -19.19 9.65 -24.73
C VAL A 490 -18.21 10.40 -23.81
N ALA A 491 -18.60 10.69 -22.57
CA ALA A 491 -17.73 11.37 -21.62
C ALA A 491 -16.48 10.53 -21.24
N ARG A 492 -16.60 9.20 -21.18
CA ARG A 492 -15.43 8.31 -20.98
C ARG A 492 -14.47 8.34 -22.17
N GLN A 493 -14.99 8.34 -23.39
CA GLN A 493 -14.17 8.46 -24.59
C GLN A 493 -13.46 9.81 -24.62
N SER A 494 -14.18 10.90 -24.34
CA SER A 494 -13.60 12.25 -24.25
C SER A 494 -12.55 12.35 -23.16
N LEU A 495 -12.78 11.77 -21.98
CA LEU A 495 -11.79 11.67 -20.90
C LEU A 495 -10.49 10.98 -21.37
N GLY A 496 -10.61 9.84 -22.07
CA GLY A 496 -9.45 9.11 -22.59
C GLY A 496 -8.64 9.92 -23.60
N THR A 497 -9.30 10.73 -24.44
CA THR A 497 -8.64 11.65 -25.37
C THR A 497 -7.96 12.80 -24.63
N LEU A 498 -8.62 13.37 -23.61
CA LEU A 498 -8.10 14.51 -22.85
C LEU A 498 -6.90 14.14 -21.96
N LEU A 499 -6.85 12.93 -21.43
CA LEU A 499 -5.68 12.45 -20.67
C LEU A 499 -4.41 12.31 -21.52
N LYS A 500 -4.54 12.27 -22.85
CA LYS A 500 -3.44 12.10 -23.81
C LYS A 500 -3.16 13.36 -24.63
N THR A 501 -3.65 14.52 -24.19
CA THR A 501 -3.52 15.77 -24.94
C THR A 501 -2.07 16.27 -24.99
N VAL A 502 -1.41 16.06 -26.13
CA VAL A 502 -0.01 16.49 -26.33
C VAL A 502 0.09 18.01 -26.52
N SER A 503 -0.92 18.67 -27.09
CA SER A 503 -0.91 20.12 -27.37
C SER A 503 -2.27 20.77 -27.08
N THR A 504 -2.26 21.99 -26.55
CA THR A 504 -3.46 22.80 -26.25
C THR A 504 -4.23 23.24 -27.49
N ILE A 505 -3.67 23.06 -28.69
CA ILE A 505 -4.29 23.41 -29.98
C ILE A 505 -4.94 22.16 -30.63
N SER A 506 -4.86 20.99 -30.00
CA SER A 506 -5.36 19.72 -30.55
C SER A 506 -6.84 19.78 -30.91
N ARG A 507 -7.16 19.62 -32.21
CA ARG A 507 -8.53 19.57 -32.72
C ARG A 507 -9.32 18.40 -32.11
N ALA A 508 -8.68 17.23 -32.00
CA ALA A 508 -9.29 16.06 -31.37
C ALA A 508 -9.66 16.30 -29.89
N SER A 509 -8.88 17.09 -29.16
CA SER A 509 -9.19 17.45 -27.77
C SER A 509 -10.32 18.48 -27.69
N LYS A 510 -10.40 19.43 -28.63
CA LYS A 510 -11.53 20.38 -28.73
C LYS A 510 -12.84 19.67 -29.08
N ASP A 511 -12.81 18.75 -30.04
CA ASP A 511 -13.97 17.95 -30.43
C ASP A 511 -14.42 17.04 -29.28
N ALA A 512 -13.47 16.45 -28.54
CA ALA A 512 -13.76 15.67 -27.34
C ALA A 512 -14.43 16.50 -26.24
N ILE A 513 -13.99 17.74 -26.01
CA ILE A 513 -14.62 18.65 -25.03
C ILE A 513 -16.05 18.99 -25.44
N ALA A 514 -16.28 19.33 -26.71
CA ALA A 514 -17.60 19.66 -27.23
C ALA A 514 -18.59 18.49 -27.15
N ALA A 515 -18.10 17.25 -27.16
CA ALA A 515 -18.91 16.04 -27.05
C ALA A 515 -19.32 15.70 -25.59
N ILE A 516 -18.73 16.31 -24.58
CA ILE A 516 -19.06 16.02 -23.17
C ILE A 516 -20.43 16.66 -22.84
N PRO A 517 -21.40 15.90 -22.30
CA PRO A 517 -22.64 16.47 -21.81
C PRO A 517 -22.38 17.50 -20.70
N ALA A 518 -23.04 18.66 -20.73
CA ALA A 518 -22.81 19.75 -19.77
C ALA A 518 -22.95 19.30 -18.29
N ALA A 519 -23.86 18.37 -18.02
CA ALA A 519 -24.06 17.81 -16.67
C ALA A 519 -22.88 16.93 -16.17
N GLU A 520 -22.04 16.42 -17.08
CA GLU A 520 -20.95 15.49 -16.77
C GLU A 520 -19.57 16.15 -16.81
N VAL A 521 -19.45 17.40 -17.28
CA VAL A 521 -18.17 18.14 -17.36
C VAL A 521 -17.44 18.19 -16.03
N GLY A 522 -18.19 18.45 -14.94
CA GLY A 522 -17.63 18.45 -13.60
C GLY A 522 -17.11 17.08 -13.16
N ASP A 523 -17.78 15.99 -13.55
CA ASP A 523 -17.37 14.62 -13.21
C ASP A 523 -16.16 14.19 -14.05
N VAL A 524 -16.09 14.59 -15.32
CA VAL A 524 -14.90 14.36 -16.17
C VAL A 524 -13.69 15.04 -15.56
N MET A 525 -13.81 16.29 -15.10
CA MET A 525 -12.71 17.00 -14.45
C MET A 525 -12.27 16.32 -13.14
N GLU A 526 -13.19 15.79 -12.33
CA GLU A 526 -12.83 15.03 -11.12
C GLU A 526 -12.05 13.75 -11.45
N GLU A 527 -12.44 13.03 -12.50
CA GLU A 527 -11.70 11.86 -12.98
C GLU A 527 -10.32 12.23 -13.53
N MET A 528 -10.20 13.35 -14.26
CA MET A 528 -8.90 13.87 -14.70
C MET A 528 -8.02 14.21 -13.50
N ILE A 529 -8.56 14.88 -12.48
CA ILE A 529 -7.84 15.20 -11.24
C ILE A 529 -7.42 13.92 -10.50
N SER A 530 -8.32 12.94 -10.42
CA SER A 530 -8.05 11.63 -9.81
C SER A 530 -6.93 10.90 -10.54
N ALA A 531 -6.93 10.90 -11.88
CA ALA A 531 -5.86 10.33 -12.70
C ALA A 531 -4.54 11.09 -12.51
N MET A 532 -4.59 12.41 -12.51
CA MET A 532 -3.44 13.28 -12.29
C MET A 532 -2.81 13.06 -10.92
N SER A 533 -3.62 12.87 -9.88
CA SER A 533 -3.19 12.68 -8.48
C SER A 533 -2.46 11.35 -8.24
N ARG A 534 -2.52 10.39 -9.17
CA ARG A 534 -1.79 9.11 -9.06
C ARG A 534 -0.30 9.25 -9.32
N ASN A 535 0.11 10.33 -9.98
CA ASN A 535 1.50 10.67 -10.21
C ASN A 535 1.70 12.13 -9.77
N LEU A 536 2.52 12.38 -8.74
CA LEU A 536 2.76 13.73 -8.23
C LEU A 536 4.01 14.39 -8.82
N ASP A 537 4.62 13.77 -9.85
CA ASP A 537 5.70 14.40 -10.60
C ASP A 537 5.13 15.50 -11.53
N TRP A 538 5.57 16.73 -11.29
CA TRP A 538 5.22 17.93 -12.04
C TRP A 538 6.44 18.60 -12.68
N SER A 539 7.60 17.94 -12.67
CA SER A 539 8.86 18.47 -13.22
C SER A 539 8.73 18.87 -14.70
N LYS A 540 7.92 18.14 -15.47
CA LYS A 540 7.64 18.39 -16.89
C LYS A 540 6.14 18.59 -17.14
N ALA A 541 5.82 19.34 -18.19
CA ALA A 541 4.43 19.57 -18.60
C ALA A 541 3.78 18.28 -19.12
N ARG A 542 2.70 17.85 -18.46
CA ARG A 542 2.07 16.56 -18.72
C ARG A 542 0.88 16.64 -19.68
N PRO A 543 0.65 15.60 -20.50
CA PRO A 543 -0.49 15.55 -21.41
C PRO A 543 -1.86 15.62 -20.73
N ASP A 544 -1.99 14.98 -19.56
CA ASP A 544 -3.22 14.96 -18.78
C ASP A 544 -3.57 16.35 -18.20
N PHE A 545 -2.57 17.09 -17.72
CA PHE A 545 -2.77 18.47 -17.26
C PHE A 545 -3.11 19.42 -18.41
N ARG A 546 -2.52 19.24 -19.59
CA ARG A 546 -2.87 20.04 -20.79
C ARG A 546 -4.32 19.84 -21.18
N GLY A 547 -4.81 18.60 -21.19
CA GLY A 547 -6.23 18.31 -21.44
C GLY A 547 -7.15 18.91 -20.37
N ALA A 548 -6.74 18.84 -19.09
CA ALA A 548 -7.50 19.44 -17.99
C ALA A 548 -7.57 20.97 -18.13
N ALA A 549 -6.46 21.61 -18.47
CA ALA A 549 -6.42 23.05 -18.73
C ALA A 549 -7.33 23.45 -19.91
N MET A 550 -7.38 22.64 -20.98
CA MET A 550 -8.31 22.87 -22.09
C MET A 550 -9.78 22.74 -21.66
N LEU A 551 -10.12 21.74 -20.85
CA LEU A 551 -11.48 21.56 -20.32
C LEU A 551 -11.86 22.70 -19.35
N ALA A 552 -10.92 23.15 -18.53
CA ALA A 552 -11.08 24.29 -17.63
C ALA A 552 -11.27 25.62 -18.37
N LYS A 553 -10.67 25.80 -19.56
CA LYS A 553 -10.93 26.98 -20.40
C LYS A 553 -12.32 26.95 -21.04
N ALA A 554 -12.89 25.77 -21.23
CA ALA A 554 -14.20 25.61 -21.88
C ALA A 554 -15.39 25.67 -20.91
N ASP A 555 -15.19 25.39 -19.62
CA ASP A 555 -16.26 25.34 -18.62
C ASP A 555 -15.83 25.85 -17.23
N ALA A 556 -16.68 26.69 -16.63
CA ALA A 556 -16.41 27.33 -15.34
C ALA A 556 -16.40 26.36 -14.15
N THR A 557 -17.19 25.28 -14.20
CA THR A 557 -17.22 24.26 -13.14
C THR A 557 -15.92 23.45 -13.16
N ALA A 558 -15.47 23.05 -14.35
CA ALA A 558 -14.19 22.40 -14.55
C ALA A 558 -13.02 23.31 -14.12
N HIS A 559 -13.08 24.60 -14.46
CA HIS A 559 -12.09 25.60 -14.03
C HIS A 559 -11.94 25.65 -12.50
N GLY A 560 -13.06 25.81 -11.78
CA GLY A 560 -13.04 25.89 -10.31
C GLY A 560 -12.44 24.64 -9.65
N LYS A 561 -12.70 23.45 -10.20
CA LYS A 561 -12.13 22.19 -9.70
C LYS A 561 -10.63 22.08 -9.97
N LEU A 562 -10.16 22.45 -11.16
CA LEU A 562 -8.75 22.43 -11.51
C LEU A 562 -7.93 23.43 -10.69
N VAL A 563 -8.46 24.64 -10.46
CA VAL A 563 -7.84 25.64 -9.58
C VAL A 563 -7.71 25.12 -8.15
N ARG A 564 -8.74 24.46 -7.63
CA ARG A 564 -8.69 23.85 -6.29
C ARG A 564 -7.61 22.77 -6.20
N PHE A 565 -7.45 21.96 -7.23
CA PHE A 565 -6.40 20.95 -7.33
C PHE A 565 -5.00 21.57 -7.46
N ALA A 566 -4.82 22.59 -8.30
CA ALA A 566 -3.52 23.26 -8.44
C ALA A 566 -3.04 23.86 -7.11
N LYS A 567 -3.96 24.31 -6.24
CA LYS A 567 -3.65 24.80 -4.88
C LYS A 567 -3.21 23.71 -3.89
N THR A 568 -3.44 22.43 -4.17
CA THR A 568 -2.94 21.33 -3.34
C THR A 568 -1.50 20.94 -3.67
N ILE A 569 -0.90 21.55 -4.69
CA ILE A 569 0.49 21.34 -5.09
C ILE A 569 1.34 22.43 -4.42
N GLU A 570 2.27 22.06 -3.53
CA GLU A 570 3.04 23.01 -2.70
C GLU A 570 3.89 23.98 -3.54
N THR A 571 4.44 23.52 -4.68
CA THR A 571 5.20 24.36 -5.62
C THR A 571 4.74 24.11 -7.06
N PRO A 572 3.68 24.77 -7.54
CA PRO A 572 3.23 24.59 -8.91
C PRO A 572 4.30 25.14 -9.88
N PRO A 573 4.75 24.34 -10.85
CA PRO A 573 5.76 24.78 -11.81
C PRO A 573 5.19 25.89 -12.72
N ARG A 574 6.05 26.79 -13.21
CA ARG A 574 5.63 27.98 -13.99
C ARG A 574 4.75 27.65 -15.21
N TRP A 575 4.98 26.50 -15.84
CA TRP A 575 4.20 26.03 -16.99
C TRP A 575 2.74 25.74 -16.61
N MET A 576 2.47 25.33 -15.37
CA MET A 576 1.13 25.03 -14.87
C MET A 576 0.29 26.31 -14.77
N THR A 577 0.87 27.34 -14.18
CA THR A 577 0.25 28.66 -14.08
C THR A 577 0.05 29.30 -15.45
N ALA A 578 1.00 29.12 -16.37
CA ALA A 578 0.89 29.63 -17.73
C ALA A 578 -0.26 28.98 -18.53
N LEU A 579 -0.46 27.66 -18.38
CA LEU A 579 -1.57 26.94 -19.03
C LEU A 579 -2.95 27.30 -18.48
N MET A 580 -3.00 27.79 -17.24
CA MET A 580 -4.23 28.20 -16.57
C MET A 580 -4.55 29.69 -16.70
N LYS A 581 -3.66 30.50 -17.30
CA LYS A 581 -3.95 31.91 -17.62
C LYS A 581 -4.89 31.99 -18.82
N ASP A 582 -5.88 32.88 -18.72
CA ASP A 582 -6.77 33.22 -19.81
C ASP A 582 -6.02 34.06 -20.86
N ASP A 583 -6.23 33.74 -22.15
CA ASP A 583 -5.56 34.39 -23.28
C ASP A 583 -6.20 35.76 -23.65
N GLU A 584 -6.74 36.50 -22.68
CA GLU A 584 -7.38 37.81 -22.95
C GLU A 584 -6.40 38.99 -23.09
N GLU A 585 -5.10 38.82 -22.85
CA GLU A 585 -4.11 39.91 -23.01
C GLU A 585 -3.43 39.98 -24.39
N SER A 586 -3.88 39.21 -25.39
CA SER A 586 -3.25 39.19 -26.73
C SER A 586 -3.99 40.01 -27.82
N SER A 587 -5.01 40.81 -27.47
CA SER A 587 -5.79 41.61 -28.45
C SER A 587 -5.91 43.11 -28.16
N VAL A 588 -5.17 43.67 -27.20
CA VAL A 588 -5.13 45.13 -26.95
C VAL A 588 -3.68 45.62 -26.95
N GLY A 589 -3.10 45.74 -28.14
CA GLY A 589 -1.72 46.20 -28.30
C GLY A 589 -1.31 46.32 -29.76
N GLY A 590 -2.06 47.10 -30.55
CA GLY A 590 -1.73 47.33 -31.95
C GLY A 590 -2.78 48.13 -32.69
N ASN A 591 -2.86 49.43 -32.41
CA ASN A 591 -3.28 50.45 -33.38
C ASN A 591 -2.79 51.81 -32.84
N SER A 592 -1.56 52.16 -33.22
CA SER A 592 -1.17 53.52 -33.53
C SER A 592 -1.57 53.86 -34.95
#